data_AF-A0A7S2HNK9-F1
#
_entry.id   AF-A0A7S2HNK9-F1
#
_cell.length_a   1.000
_cell.length_b   1.000
_cell.length_c   1.000
_cell.angle_alpha   90.00
_cell.angle_beta   90.00
_cell.angle_gamma   90.00
#
_symmetry.space_group_name_H-M   'P 1'
#
loop_
_entity.id
_entity.type
_entity.pdbx_description
1 polymer ?
#
loop_
_entity_poly.entity_id
_entity_poly.type
_entity_poly.pdbx_seq_one_letter_code
_entity_poly.pdbx_strand_id
1 'polypeptide(L)'
;MMDDEDTEKTLSPEDPGDPFTELRRHANSSHAGKRRLNIILAAITEIVREHRGPSSESTGISCTEYFAGLMTSLEGSDLDSKADVLALLMMVLPHTPAAPLRAKFKPIAASLLAAGQAFEAQETGAEDEGGGGSWSAPVRHLIEAVGIVLQCQSATLATWTAPAALQCLNFVLHHLEDRRAKVRRAAQASVLRILDGHASVTPLRERVFSLTA
;
A
#
# COMPACT_ATOMS: atom_id res chain seq x y z
N MET A 1 -24.49 -48.18 4.49
CA MET A 1 -23.58 -48.24 5.65
C MET A 1 -22.19 -48.06 5.09
N MET A 2 -21.42 -47.11 5.61
CA MET A 2 -20.30 -46.37 4.99
C MET A 2 -20.82 -45.13 4.24
N ASP A 3 -21.39 -44.16 4.95
CA ASP A 3 -20.77 -43.16 5.85
C ASP A 3 -20.18 -41.99 5.06
N ASP A 4 -20.97 -40.92 5.10
CA ASP A 4 -20.66 -39.55 4.74
C ASP A 4 -19.42 -39.06 5.50
N GLU A 5 -18.48 -38.44 4.78
CA GLU A 5 -17.55 -37.47 5.37
C GLU A 5 -17.36 -36.32 4.37
N ASP A 6 -18.48 -35.64 4.09
CA ASP A 6 -18.44 -34.26 3.62
C ASP A 6 -17.71 -33.45 4.69
N THR A 7 -16.43 -33.23 4.46
CA THR A 7 -15.60 -32.32 5.25
C THR A 7 -16.09 -30.90 4.95
N GLU A 8 -17.19 -30.52 5.59
CA GLU A 8 -17.69 -29.16 5.65
C GLU A 8 -16.62 -28.33 6.33
N LYS A 9 -15.75 -27.76 5.50
CA LYS A 9 -14.70 -26.84 5.91
C LYS A 9 -15.41 -25.61 6.47
N THR A 10 -15.56 -25.59 7.79
CA THR A 10 -16.06 -24.49 8.58
C THR A 10 -15.32 -23.22 8.21
N LEU A 11 -15.91 -22.47 7.27
CA LEU A 11 -15.47 -21.13 6.95
C LEU A 11 -15.87 -20.28 8.15
N SER A 12 -14.88 -19.90 8.95
CA SER A 12 -15.06 -18.96 10.06
C SER A 12 -15.89 -17.76 9.59
N PRO A 13 -16.76 -17.21 10.44
CA PRO A 13 -17.67 -16.12 10.07
C PRO A 13 -16.86 -14.98 9.43
N GLU A 14 -17.21 -14.65 8.19
CA GLU A 14 -16.54 -13.60 7.41
C GLU A 14 -16.71 -12.26 8.14
N ASP A 15 -15.60 -11.69 8.61
CA ASP A 15 -15.57 -10.37 9.22
C ASP A 15 -15.61 -9.35 8.07
N PRO A 16 -16.71 -8.59 7.86
CA PRO A 16 -16.89 -7.72 6.69
C PRO A 16 -15.87 -6.56 6.62
N GLY A 17 -14.96 -6.45 7.60
CA GLY A 17 -13.87 -5.49 7.65
C GLY A 17 -12.47 -6.04 7.37
N ASP A 18 -12.29 -7.34 7.07
CA ASP A 18 -10.95 -7.88 6.77
C ASP A 18 -10.52 -7.59 5.32
N PRO A 19 -9.46 -6.78 5.11
CA PRO A 19 -9.00 -6.37 3.78
C PRO A 19 -8.47 -7.54 2.94
N PHE A 20 -8.23 -8.71 3.55
CA PHE A 20 -7.71 -9.89 2.90
C PHE A 20 -8.75 -10.98 2.62
N THR A 21 -10.03 -10.76 2.90
CA THR A 21 -11.10 -11.75 2.69
C THR A 21 -11.04 -12.39 1.30
N GLU A 22 -11.01 -11.56 0.26
CA GLU A 22 -10.93 -12.04 -1.13
C GLU A 22 -9.61 -12.74 -1.44
N LEU A 23 -8.50 -12.30 -0.85
CA LEU A 23 -7.23 -12.98 -1.02
C LEU A 23 -7.25 -14.37 -0.39
N ARG A 24 -7.78 -14.52 0.83
CA ARG A 24 -7.84 -15.78 1.59
C ARG A 24 -8.68 -16.85 0.90
N ARG A 25 -9.72 -16.46 0.15
CA ARG A 25 -10.50 -17.37 -0.70
C ARG A 25 -9.64 -18.12 -1.74
N HIS A 26 -8.52 -17.54 -2.14
CA HIS A 26 -7.61 -18.14 -3.11
C HIS A 26 -6.53 -19.05 -2.52
N ALA A 27 -6.51 -19.30 -1.21
CA ALA A 27 -5.47 -20.09 -0.54
C ALA A 27 -5.27 -21.49 -1.16
N ASN A 28 -6.35 -22.13 -1.61
CA ASN A 28 -6.33 -23.46 -2.25
C ASN A 28 -6.60 -23.41 -3.77
N SER A 29 -6.64 -22.23 -4.38
CA SER A 29 -6.97 -22.06 -5.80
C SER A 29 -5.75 -22.31 -6.70
N SER A 30 -5.98 -22.61 -7.98
CA SER A 30 -4.93 -22.78 -9.01
C SER A 30 -4.16 -21.49 -9.35
N HIS A 31 -4.58 -20.34 -8.83
CA HIS A 31 -3.94 -19.06 -9.09
C HIS A 31 -2.62 -18.91 -8.30
N ALA A 32 -1.50 -19.29 -8.91
CA ALA A 32 -0.18 -19.30 -8.28
C ALA A 32 0.19 -17.98 -7.58
N GLY A 33 -0.02 -16.83 -8.22
CA GLY A 33 0.29 -15.52 -7.63
C GLY A 33 -0.50 -15.23 -6.33
N LYS A 34 -1.82 -15.41 -6.33
CA LYS A 34 -2.65 -15.23 -5.12
C LYS A 34 -2.30 -16.24 -4.03
N ARG A 35 -1.88 -17.46 -4.40
CA ARG A 35 -1.39 -18.45 -3.43
C ARG A 35 -0.09 -18.00 -2.77
N ARG A 36 0.87 -17.47 -3.55
CA ARG A 36 2.11 -16.87 -3.03
C ARG A 36 1.81 -15.76 -2.03
N LEU A 37 0.93 -14.83 -2.39
CA LEU A 37 0.50 -13.74 -1.49
C LEU A 37 -0.17 -14.25 -0.21
N ASN A 38 -0.94 -15.36 -0.26
CA ASN A 38 -1.50 -15.98 0.94
C ASN A 38 -0.42 -16.53 1.89
N ILE A 39 0.62 -17.16 1.33
CA ILE A 39 1.74 -17.69 2.13
C ILE A 39 2.46 -16.54 2.84
N ILE A 40 2.73 -15.45 2.12
CA ILE A 40 3.38 -14.26 2.70
C ILE A 40 2.47 -13.61 3.74
N LEU A 41 1.17 -13.48 3.44
CA LEU A 41 0.21 -12.95 4.41
C LEU A 41 0.16 -13.80 5.68
N ALA A 42 0.20 -15.13 5.58
CA ALA A 42 0.23 -16.02 6.74
C ALA A 42 1.50 -15.80 7.58
N ALA A 43 2.67 -15.66 6.94
CA ALA A 43 3.93 -15.35 7.64
C ALA A 43 3.85 -14.00 8.37
N ILE A 44 3.29 -12.96 7.73
CA ILE A 44 3.13 -11.64 8.34
C ILE A 44 2.10 -11.68 9.49
N THR A 45 1.03 -12.44 9.32
CA THR A 45 0.02 -12.67 10.36
C THR A 45 0.67 -13.26 11.60
N GLU A 46 1.57 -14.23 11.42
CA GLU A 46 2.29 -14.86 12.52
C GLU A 46 3.25 -13.90 13.21
N ILE A 47 4.05 -13.15 12.43
CA ILE A 47 4.92 -12.10 12.98
C ILE A 47 4.11 -11.09 13.81
N VAL A 48 2.95 -10.64 13.32
CA VAL A 48 2.10 -9.70 14.05
C VAL A 48 1.55 -10.32 15.35
N ARG A 49 1.21 -11.62 15.36
CA ARG A 49 0.78 -12.33 16.57
C ARG A 49 1.91 -12.46 17.59
N GLU A 50 3.11 -12.80 17.15
CA GLU A 50 4.28 -12.89 18.03
C GLU A 50 4.54 -11.56 18.75
N HIS A 51 4.39 -10.43 18.05
CA HIS A 51 4.55 -9.09 18.64
C HIS A 51 3.49 -8.73 19.69
N ARG A 52 2.30 -9.34 19.64
CA ARG A 52 1.23 -9.09 20.62
C ARG A 52 1.40 -9.86 21.92
N GLY A 53 2.16 -10.95 21.90
CA GLY A 53 2.29 -11.87 23.03
C GLY A 53 1.02 -12.71 23.30
N PRO A 54 1.09 -13.68 24.23
CA PRO A 54 0.08 -14.73 24.41
C PRO A 54 -1.27 -14.24 24.95
N SER A 55 -1.36 -13.03 25.49
CA SER A 55 -2.58 -12.49 26.10
C SER A 55 -3.58 -11.88 25.11
N SER A 56 -3.22 -11.75 23.82
CA SER A 56 -4.03 -11.07 22.80
C SER A 56 -4.53 -12.00 21.68
N GLU A 57 -4.35 -13.31 21.82
CA GLU A 57 -4.64 -14.31 20.79
C GLU A 57 -6.13 -14.38 20.41
N SER A 58 -7.04 -13.97 21.31
CA SER A 58 -8.48 -13.96 21.09
C SER A 58 -9.02 -12.76 20.30
N THR A 59 -8.20 -11.74 20.05
CA THR A 59 -8.62 -10.51 19.35
C THR A 59 -8.16 -10.55 17.90
N GLY A 60 -9.03 -10.22 16.94
CA GLY A 60 -8.65 -10.09 15.53
C GLY A 60 -7.50 -9.10 15.30
N ILE A 61 -6.70 -9.31 14.25
CA ILE A 61 -5.62 -8.40 13.86
C ILE A 61 -6.22 -7.19 13.15
N SER A 62 -5.94 -5.97 13.64
CA SER A 62 -6.45 -4.75 13.02
C SER A 62 -5.69 -4.40 11.74
N CYS A 63 -6.33 -3.61 10.86
CA CYS A 63 -5.68 -3.08 9.65
C CYS A 63 -4.39 -2.30 9.97
N THR A 64 -4.37 -1.57 11.08
CA THR A 64 -3.18 -0.81 11.53
C THR A 64 -2.02 -1.73 11.89
N GLU A 65 -2.29 -2.89 12.48
CA GLU A 65 -1.26 -3.86 12.85
C GLU A 65 -0.74 -4.62 11.64
N TYR A 66 -1.62 -5.01 10.72
CA TYR A 66 -1.20 -5.53 9.42
C TYR A 66 -0.35 -4.50 8.66
N PHE A 67 -0.78 -3.24 8.64
CA PHE A 67 0.00 -2.15 8.04
C PHE A 67 1.39 -2.05 8.66
N ALA A 68 1.48 -2.03 9.99
CA ALA A 68 2.77 -1.96 10.69
C ALA A 68 3.66 -3.17 10.36
N GLY A 69 3.12 -4.39 10.39
CA GLY A 69 3.85 -5.61 10.03
C GLY A 69 4.34 -5.58 8.58
N LEU A 70 3.48 -5.18 7.64
CA LEU A 70 3.82 -5.04 6.22
C LEU A 70 4.91 -3.99 5.98
N MET A 71 4.88 -2.85 6.69
CA MET A 71 5.93 -1.84 6.58
C MET A 71 7.29 -2.38 7.07
N THR A 72 7.31 -3.10 8.19
CA THR A 72 8.54 -3.77 8.68
C THR A 72 9.05 -4.81 7.68
N SER A 73 8.16 -5.64 7.12
CA SER A 73 8.54 -6.60 6.07
C SER A 73 9.05 -5.91 4.81
N LEU A 74 8.47 -4.76 4.42
CA LEU A 74 8.88 -4.01 3.24
C LEU A 74 10.33 -3.51 3.40
N GLU A 75 10.75 -3.12 4.59
CA GLU A 75 12.12 -2.66 4.86
C GLU A 75 13.13 -3.81 4.74
N GLY A 76 12.84 -4.97 5.33
CA GLY A 76 13.76 -6.11 5.41
C GLY A 76 13.77 -7.08 4.22
N SER A 77 12.80 -7.00 3.31
CA SER A 77 12.63 -7.96 2.20
C SER A 77 13.61 -7.76 1.04
N ASP A 78 13.89 -8.81 0.27
CA ASP A 78 14.50 -8.69 -1.06
C ASP A 78 13.52 -8.08 -2.09
N LEU A 79 13.97 -7.80 -3.31
CA LEU A 79 13.17 -7.05 -4.29
C LEU A 79 11.87 -7.77 -4.71
N ASP A 80 11.93 -9.08 -4.93
CA ASP A 80 10.77 -9.90 -5.30
C ASP A 80 9.76 -10.02 -4.16
N SER A 81 10.24 -10.08 -2.92
CA SER A 81 9.39 -10.12 -1.73
C SER A 81 8.84 -8.73 -1.42
N LYS A 82 9.60 -7.65 -1.66
CA LYS A 82 9.10 -6.25 -1.55
C LYS A 82 7.92 -6.01 -2.49
N ALA A 83 7.97 -6.53 -3.72
CA ALA A 83 6.86 -6.45 -4.67
C ALA A 83 5.57 -7.07 -4.14
N ASP A 84 5.67 -8.25 -3.53
CA ASP A 84 4.54 -8.96 -2.94
C ASP A 84 4.02 -8.28 -1.67
N VAL A 85 4.92 -7.88 -0.78
CA VAL A 85 4.59 -7.12 0.43
C VAL A 85 3.85 -5.84 0.07
N LEU A 86 4.29 -5.14 -0.98
CA LEU A 86 3.64 -3.93 -1.46
C LEU A 86 2.25 -4.20 -2.05
N ALA A 87 2.06 -5.33 -2.74
CA ALA A 87 0.74 -5.76 -3.21
C ALA A 87 -0.23 -6.02 -2.04
N LEU A 88 0.25 -6.63 -0.95
CA LEU A 88 -0.51 -6.80 0.29
C LEU A 88 -0.78 -5.46 0.98
N LEU A 89 0.21 -4.56 1.01
CA LEU A 89 0.09 -3.22 1.58
C LEU A 89 -1.04 -2.44 0.89
N MET A 90 -1.16 -2.55 -0.43
CA MET A 90 -2.26 -1.91 -1.18
C MET A 90 -3.65 -2.42 -0.83
N MET A 91 -3.78 -3.64 -0.29
CA MET A 91 -5.06 -4.15 0.20
C MET A 91 -5.41 -3.54 1.56
N VAL A 92 -4.42 -3.28 2.43
CA VAL A 92 -4.65 -2.80 3.81
C VAL A 92 -4.71 -1.27 3.91
N LEU A 93 -3.94 -0.58 3.08
CA LEU A 93 -3.67 0.85 3.21
C LEU A 93 -4.94 1.72 3.08
N PRO A 94 -5.89 1.44 2.16
CA PRO A 94 -7.16 2.17 2.09
C PRO A 94 -8.03 2.05 3.36
N HIS A 95 -7.82 0.99 4.14
CA HIS A 95 -8.57 0.72 5.37
C HIS A 95 -7.82 1.18 6.64
N THR A 96 -6.60 1.70 6.48
CA THR A 96 -5.77 2.15 7.62
C THR A 96 -6.18 3.57 8.02
N PRO A 97 -6.49 3.83 9.31
CA PRO A 97 -6.88 5.17 9.76
C PRO A 97 -5.79 6.21 9.47
N ALA A 98 -6.20 7.44 9.16
CA ALA A 98 -5.26 8.52 8.84
C ALA A 98 -4.36 8.93 10.03
N ALA A 99 -4.79 8.71 11.27
CA ALA A 99 -4.04 9.13 12.46
C ALA A 99 -2.65 8.47 12.58
N PRO A 100 -2.50 7.12 12.50
CA PRO A 100 -1.20 6.46 12.39
C PRO A 100 -0.36 6.93 11.19
N LEU A 101 -0.97 7.08 10.01
CA LEU A 101 -0.28 7.49 8.78
C LEU A 101 0.32 8.91 8.88
N ARG A 102 -0.36 9.81 9.61
CA ARG A 102 0.16 11.15 9.94
C ARG A 102 1.28 11.07 10.98
N ALA A 103 1.02 10.36 12.09
CA ALA A 103 1.94 10.29 13.22
C ALA A 103 3.30 9.67 12.85
N LYS A 104 3.31 8.73 11.89
CA LYS A 104 4.50 8.02 11.42
C LYS A 104 4.84 8.35 9.97
N PHE A 105 4.45 9.52 9.46
CA PHE A 105 4.66 9.88 8.05
C PHE A 105 6.12 9.77 7.60
N LYS A 106 7.06 10.33 8.36
CA LYS A 106 8.49 10.34 7.99
C LYS A 106 9.08 8.95 7.74
N PRO A 107 9.00 7.99 8.69
CA PRO A 107 9.50 6.64 8.44
C PRO A 107 8.74 5.94 7.31
N ILE A 108 7.42 6.11 7.22
CA ILE A 108 6.63 5.52 6.12
C ILE A 108 7.13 6.03 4.77
N ALA A 109 7.30 7.35 4.62
CA ALA A 109 7.80 7.98 3.42
C ALA A 109 9.20 7.49 3.05
N ALA A 110 10.10 7.37 4.02
CA ALA A 110 11.45 6.88 3.79
C ALA A 110 11.46 5.44 3.24
N SER A 111 10.67 4.54 3.84
CA SER A 111 10.61 3.13 3.44
C SER A 111 9.97 2.94 2.06
N LEU A 112 8.94 3.72 1.74
CA LEU A 112 8.34 3.73 0.40
C LEU A 112 9.32 4.27 -0.66
N LEU A 113 10.00 5.40 -0.40
CA LEU A 113 10.97 5.96 -1.33
C LEU A 113 12.17 5.03 -1.54
N ALA A 114 12.67 4.37 -0.48
CA ALA A 114 13.73 3.38 -0.58
C ALA A 114 13.33 2.17 -1.42
N ALA A 115 12.08 1.69 -1.29
CA ALA A 115 11.55 0.65 -2.15
C ALA A 115 11.49 1.10 -3.62
N GLY A 116 11.11 2.36 -3.88
CA GLY A 116 11.10 2.95 -5.23
C GLY A 116 12.47 2.98 -5.88
N GLN A 117 13.46 3.46 -5.13
CA GLN A 117 14.86 3.47 -5.59
C GLN A 117 15.36 2.07 -5.93
N ALA A 118 14.97 1.05 -5.15
CA ALA A 118 15.34 -0.34 -5.42
C ALA A 118 14.70 -0.86 -6.72
N PHE A 119 13.43 -0.53 -6.99
CA PHE A 119 12.76 -0.91 -8.24
C PHE A 119 13.35 -0.19 -9.46
N GLU A 120 13.64 1.11 -9.34
CA GLU A 120 14.27 1.89 -10.41
C GLU A 120 15.69 1.38 -10.75
N ALA A 121 16.49 1.05 -9.72
CA ALA A 121 17.83 0.50 -9.91
C ALA A 121 17.80 -0.81 -10.72
N GLN A 122 16.84 -1.70 -10.45
CA GLN A 122 16.69 -2.94 -11.20
C GLN A 122 16.26 -2.72 -12.65
N GLU A 123 15.43 -1.71 -12.91
CA GLU A 123 14.96 -1.39 -14.26
C GLU A 123 16.08 -0.85 -15.15
N THR A 124 17.00 -0.06 -14.61
CA THR A 124 18.15 0.47 -15.37
C THR A 124 19.19 -0.59 -15.76
N GLY A 125 19.18 -1.76 -15.10
CA GLY A 125 20.13 -2.86 -15.35
C GLY A 125 19.63 -3.95 -16.31
N ALA A 126 18.36 -3.93 -16.72
CA ALA A 126 17.79 -4.92 -17.63
C ALA A 126 17.67 -4.33 -19.05
N GLU A 127 18.50 -4.81 -19.97
CA GLU A 127 18.38 -4.46 -21.39
C GLU A 127 16.99 -4.89 -21.91
N ASP A 128 16.32 -3.92 -22.52
CA ASP A 128 14.90 -3.88 -22.88
C ASP A 128 14.60 -4.80 -24.09
N GLU A 129 14.85 -6.10 -24.00
CA GLU A 129 14.40 -7.08 -24.99
C GLU A 129 12.97 -7.54 -24.67
N GLY A 130 12.00 -6.68 -25.00
CA GLY A 130 10.59 -7.08 -25.09
C GLY A 130 9.65 -6.46 -24.05
N GLY A 131 9.58 -5.13 -24.04
CA GLY A 131 8.33 -4.37 -23.83
C GLY A 131 7.39 -4.86 -22.72
N GLY A 132 7.75 -4.58 -21.47
CA GLY A 132 6.84 -4.74 -20.31
C GLY A 132 7.44 -5.53 -19.15
N GLY A 133 8.65 -5.19 -18.71
CA GLY A 133 9.35 -5.89 -17.64
C GLY A 133 8.59 -5.90 -16.31
N SER A 134 8.67 -7.05 -15.61
CA SER A 134 8.07 -7.48 -14.33
C SER A 134 7.69 -6.40 -13.29
N TRP A 135 8.41 -5.28 -13.24
CA TRP A 135 8.34 -4.27 -12.18
C TRP A 135 7.25 -3.21 -12.35
N SER A 136 6.51 -3.19 -13.46
CA SER A 136 5.43 -2.20 -13.66
C SER A 136 4.33 -2.27 -12.60
N ALA A 137 3.98 -3.46 -12.11
CA ALA A 137 2.96 -3.58 -11.06
C ALA A 137 3.44 -3.08 -9.69
N PRO A 138 4.63 -3.49 -9.19
CA PRO A 138 5.21 -2.92 -7.97
C PRO A 138 5.34 -1.40 -7.99
N VAL A 139 5.85 -0.82 -9.08
CA VAL A 139 5.99 0.65 -9.20
C VAL A 139 4.63 1.35 -9.12
N ARG A 140 3.57 0.81 -9.76
CA ARG A 140 2.21 1.35 -9.62
C ARG A 140 1.70 1.29 -8.18
N HIS A 141 1.83 0.13 -7.54
CA HIS A 141 1.42 -0.02 -6.15
C HIS A 141 2.17 0.97 -5.24
N LEU A 142 3.43 1.25 -5.54
CA LEU A 142 4.23 2.19 -4.77
C LEU A 142 3.71 3.63 -4.92
N ILE A 143 3.47 4.06 -6.16
CA ILE A 143 2.92 5.38 -6.48
C ILE A 143 1.53 5.57 -5.84
N GLU A 144 0.70 4.53 -5.87
CA GLU A 144 -0.61 4.54 -5.23
C GLU A 144 -0.50 4.62 -3.71
N ALA A 145 0.42 3.87 -3.10
CA ALA A 145 0.69 3.92 -1.68
C ALA A 145 1.16 5.30 -1.23
N VAL A 146 2.12 5.89 -1.95
CA VAL A 146 2.59 7.26 -1.70
C VAL A 146 1.44 8.27 -1.83
N GLY A 147 0.58 8.11 -2.85
CA GLY A 147 -0.61 8.93 -3.03
C GLY A 147 -1.57 8.89 -1.85
N ILE A 148 -1.86 7.69 -1.32
CA ILE A 148 -2.74 7.52 -0.14
C ILE A 148 -2.11 8.14 1.11
N VAL A 149 -0.80 7.91 1.33
CA VAL A 149 -0.10 8.46 2.49
C VAL A 149 -0.06 9.98 2.46
N LEU A 150 0.19 10.59 1.30
CA LEU A 150 0.15 12.05 1.10
C LEU A 150 -1.27 12.62 1.26
N GLN A 151 -2.29 11.93 0.74
CA GLN A 151 -3.69 12.30 0.94
C GLN A 151 -4.04 12.36 2.43
N CYS A 152 -3.48 11.47 3.23
CA CYS A 152 -3.73 11.43 4.66
C CYS A 152 -3.06 12.58 5.43
N GLN A 153 -2.12 13.34 4.87
CA GLN A 153 -1.43 14.39 5.62
C GLN A 153 -2.31 15.63 5.87
N SER A 154 -1.89 16.52 6.77
CA SER A 154 -2.63 17.77 7.01
C SER A 154 -2.40 18.79 5.89
N ALA A 155 -3.42 19.57 5.50
CA ALA A 155 -3.30 20.62 4.49
C ALA A 155 -2.66 21.91 5.07
N THR A 156 -1.55 21.77 5.81
CA THR A 156 -0.83 22.90 6.40
C THR A 156 0.43 23.20 5.61
N LEU A 157 0.87 24.47 5.65
CA LEU A 157 2.13 24.88 5.03
C LEU A 157 3.30 24.04 5.56
N ALA A 158 3.35 23.79 6.88
CA ALA A 158 4.41 23.02 7.51
C ALA A 158 4.54 21.58 6.96
N THR A 159 3.41 20.92 6.67
CA THR A 159 3.42 19.60 6.02
C THR A 159 4.01 19.68 4.62
N TRP A 160 3.55 20.63 3.81
CA TRP A 160 3.91 20.71 2.39
C TRP A 160 5.26 21.38 2.12
N THR A 161 5.88 22.01 3.13
CA THR A 161 7.29 22.44 3.09
C THR A 161 8.25 21.41 3.67
N ALA A 162 7.76 20.32 4.25
CA ALA A 162 8.61 19.30 4.84
C ALA A 162 9.34 18.49 3.74
N PRO A 163 10.64 18.21 3.88
CA PRO A 163 11.41 17.49 2.86
C PRO A 163 10.80 16.14 2.46
N ALA A 164 10.32 15.36 3.42
CA ALA A 164 9.70 14.05 3.16
C ALA A 164 8.44 14.16 2.29
N ALA A 165 7.60 15.18 2.52
CA ALA A 165 6.39 15.39 1.72
C ALA A 165 6.74 15.83 0.29
N LEU A 166 7.72 16.72 0.14
CA LEU A 166 8.21 17.17 -1.16
C LEU A 166 8.87 16.03 -1.94
N GLN A 167 9.65 15.17 -1.29
CA GLN A 167 10.27 14.00 -1.91
C GLN A 167 9.21 13.00 -2.40
N CYS A 168 8.21 12.69 -1.58
CA CYS A 168 7.08 11.85 -1.98
C CYS A 168 6.28 12.47 -3.14
N LEU A 169 6.02 13.78 -3.10
CA LEU A 169 5.31 14.46 -4.17
C LEU A 169 6.12 14.42 -5.48
N ASN A 170 7.41 14.75 -5.42
CA ASN A 170 8.30 14.69 -6.57
C ASN A 170 8.41 13.28 -7.14
N PHE A 171 8.43 12.25 -6.29
CA PHE A 171 8.39 10.85 -6.72
C PHE A 171 7.14 10.55 -7.56
N VAL A 172 5.95 10.99 -7.12
CA VAL A 172 4.71 10.82 -7.90
C VAL A 172 4.76 11.62 -9.21
N LEU A 173 5.22 12.87 -9.15
CA LEU A 173 5.29 13.76 -10.32
C LEU A 173 6.28 13.23 -11.38
N HIS A 174 7.42 12.69 -10.97
CA HIS A 174 8.41 12.07 -11.86
C HIS A 174 7.77 10.98 -12.74
N HIS A 175 6.88 10.18 -12.16
CA HIS A 175 6.22 9.09 -12.85
C HIS A 175 5.06 9.52 -13.78
N LEU A 176 4.74 10.81 -13.86
CA LEU A 176 3.78 11.32 -14.86
C LEU A 176 4.33 11.18 -16.30
N GLU A 177 5.65 11.13 -16.45
CA GLU A 177 6.36 11.03 -17.73
C GLU A 177 6.92 9.62 -18.00
N ASP A 178 6.58 8.63 -17.16
CA ASP A 178 7.06 7.25 -17.29
C ASP A 178 6.71 6.65 -18.66
N ARG A 179 7.58 5.85 -19.28
CA ARG A 179 7.31 5.25 -20.60
C ARG A 179 6.13 4.27 -20.58
N ARG A 180 5.84 3.64 -19.43
CA ARG A 180 4.80 2.64 -19.22
C ARG A 180 3.46 3.32 -18.94
N ALA A 181 2.50 3.14 -19.84
CA ALA A 181 1.19 3.81 -19.73
C ALA A 181 0.43 3.52 -18.42
N LYS A 182 0.56 2.31 -17.87
CA LYS A 182 -0.09 1.95 -16.59
C LYS A 182 0.54 2.66 -15.40
N VAL A 183 1.85 2.93 -15.44
CA VAL A 183 2.58 3.68 -14.40
C VAL A 183 2.17 5.14 -14.42
N ARG A 184 2.14 5.76 -15.61
CA ARG A 184 1.63 7.13 -15.77
C ARG A 184 0.21 7.30 -15.25
N ARG A 185 -0.68 6.36 -15.55
CA ARG A 185 -2.07 6.39 -15.05
C ARG A 185 -2.14 6.32 -13.53
N ALA A 186 -1.31 5.49 -12.90
CA ALA A 186 -1.23 5.42 -11.45
C ALA A 186 -0.74 6.75 -10.85
N ALA A 187 0.28 7.38 -11.45
CA ALA A 187 0.77 8.70 -11.04
C ALA A 187 -0.30 9.78 -11.16
N GLN A 188 -1.00 9.85 -12.29
CA GLN A 188 -2.11 10.78 -12.51
C GLN A 188 -3.23 10.57 -11.48
N ALA A 189 -3.63 9.32 -11.24
CA ALA A 189 -4.64 8.99 -10.24
C ALA A 189 -4.20 9.35 -8.82
N SER A 190 -2.92 9.16 -8.47
CA SER A 190 -2.36 9.57 -7.18
C SER A 190 -2.34 11.09 -7.02
N VAL A 191 -2.01 11.85 -8.07
CA VAL A 191 -2.11 13.33 -8.03
C VAL A 191 -3.54 13.76 -7.77
N LEU A 192 -4.51 13.22 -8.52
CA LEU A 192 -5.93 13.54 -8.31
C LEU A 192 -6.38 13.18 -6.89
N ARG A 193 -6.02 12.00 -6.39
CA ARG A 193 -6.30 11.56 -5.01
C ARG A 193 -5.77 12.55 -3.97
N ILE A 194 -4.53 13.01 -4.14
CA ILE A 194 -3.94 14.02 -3.25
C ILE A 194 -4.76 15.31 -3.33
N LEU A 195 -5.03 15.82 -4.52
CA LEU A 195 -5.81 17.05 -4.68
C LEU A 195 -7.20 16.93 -4.04
N ASP A 196 -7.91 15.84 -4.29
CA ASP A 196 -9.26 15.59 -3.75
C ASP A 196 -9.27 15.54 -2.22
N GLY A 197 -8.25 14.92 -1.61
CA GLY A 197 -8.14 14.85 -0.15
C GLY A 197 -7.89 16.20 0.53
N HIS A 198 -7.34 17.16 -0.21
CA HIS A 198 -6.99 18.50 0.29
C HIS A 198 -7.90 19.61 -0.24
N ALA A 199 -8.73 19.32 -1.26
CA ALA A 199 -9.67 20.27 -1.87
C ALA A 199 -10.76 20.78 -0.91
N SER A 200 -11.08 20.00 0.13
CA SER A 200 -12.09 20.37 1.14
C SER A 200 -11.56 21.31 2.23
N VAL A 201 -10.23 21.53 2.32
CA VAL A 201 -9.62 22.36 3.37
C VAL A 201 -9.60 23.85 2.99
N THR A 202 -10.02 24.22 1.78
CA THR A 202 -10.34 25.60 1.44
C THR A 202 -11.32 25.58 0.26
N PRO A 203 -12.53 26.15 0.38
CA PRO A 203 -13.31 26.43 -0.81
C PRO A 203 -12.47 27.34 -1.70
N LEU A 204 -12.00 26.82 -2.85
CA LEU A 204 -11.29 27.60 -3.87
C LEU A 204 -12.07 28.87 -4.26
N ARG A 205 -13.39 28.85 -4.04
CA ARG A 205 -14.30 29.97 -4.26
C ARG A 205 -14.05 31.17 -3.34
N GLU A 206 -13.54 31.01 -2.12
CA GLU A 206 -13.40 32.14 -1.17
C GLU A 206 -12.10 32.95 -1.36
N ARG A 207 -11.08 32.38 -2.00
CA ARG A 207 -9.80 33.09 -2.26
C ARG A 207 -9.82 33.99 -3.49
N VAL A 208 -10.69 33.71 -4.47
CA VAL A 208 -10.83 34.57 -5.66
C VAL A 208 -11.59 35.86 -5.33
N PHE A 209 -12.50 35.84 -4.34
CA PHE A 209 -13.27 37.03 -3.94
C PHE A 209 -12.65 37.86 -2.81
N SER A 210 -11.57 37.40 -2.17
CA SER A 210 -10.87 38.14 -1.10
C SER A 210 -9.64 38.91 -1.57
N LEU A 211 -9.20 38.74 -2.83
CA LEU A 211 -8.15 39.54 -3.46
C LEU A 211 -8.69 40.75 -4.25
N THR A 212 -10.00 41.02 -4.14
CA THR A 212 -10.68 42.13 -4.82
C THR A 212 -11.50 43.03 -3.89
N ALA A 213 -11.24 42.99 -2.57
CA ALA A 213 -11.86 43.88 -1.58
C ALA A 213 -10.80 44.70 -0.82
#